data_AF-A0A014L8J9-F1
#
_entry.id   AF-A0A014L8J9-F1
#
_cell.length_a   1.000
_cell.length_b   1.000
_cell.length_c   1.000
_cell.angle_alpha   90.00
_cell.angle_beta   90.00
_cell.angle_gamma   90.00
#
_symmetry.space_group_name_H-M   'P 1'
#
loop_
_entity.id
_entity.type
_entity.pdbx_description
1 polymer ?
#
loop_
_entity_poly.entity_id
_entity_poly.type
_entity_poly.pdbx_seq_one_letter_code
_entity_poly.pdbx_strand_id
1 'polypeptide(L)'
;MDSPLSNPRSHTSPSTYTGPGETALRTALGNDGYATLRRHRRLTDTALGPLAELLWTTAQEADRLHGELRYYARNTCDHLRHVPAHANQTEAVPLGFLQHTSRAIDVNATRYAQQMNQLNQVIEAYKLALLAT
;
A
#
# COMPACT_ATOMS: atom_id res chain seq x y z
N MET A 1 34.01 -18.79 -12.28
CA MET A 1 33.66 -17.45 -12.79
C MET A 1 32.26 -17.17 -12.28
N ASP A 2 32.16 -16.57 -11.11
CA ASP A 2 30.91 -16.39 -10.39
C ASP A 2 30.37 -14.99 -10.65
N SER A 3 29.22 -14.89 -11.31
CA SER A 3 28.49 -13.63 -11.50
C SER A 3 27.74 -13.31 -10.20
N PRO A 4 27.86 -12.11 -9.62
CA PRO A 4 27.06 -11.77 -8.47
C PRO A 4 25.63 -11.44 -8.91
N LEU A 5 24.68 -12.14 -8.28
CA LEU A 5 23.25 -11.86 -8.30
C LEU A 5 23.03 -10.37 -7.98
N SER A 6 22.58 -9.61 -8.96
CA SER A 6 22.13 -8.24 -8.75
C SER A 6 20.82 -8.29 -7.98
N ASN A 7 20.91 -8.13 -6.65
CA ASN A 7 19.76 -7.85 -5.80
C ASN A 7 19.05 -6.60 -6.35
N PRO A 8 17.74 -6.64 -6.67
CA PRO A 8 17.03 -5.42 -7.01
C PRO A 8 17.05 -4.52 -5.77
N ARG A 9 17.79 -3.42 -5.87
CA ARG A 9 17.84 -2.38 -4.84
C ARG A 9 16.41 -1.91 -4.57
N SER A 10 15.94 -2.13 -3.35
CA SER A 10 14.76 -1.47 -2.80
C SER A 10 15.01 0.03 -2.80
N HIS A 11 14.69 0.71 -3.90
CA HIS A 11 14.70 2.15 -4.00
C HIS A 11 13.45 2.71 -3.31
N THR A 12 13.41 2.61 -1.98
CA THR A 12 12.51 3.43 -1.15
C THR A 12 13.10 4.84 -1.11
N SER A 13 12.85 5.62 -2.16
CA SER A 13 12.88 7.07 -2.00
C SER A 13 11.80 7.44 -0.97
N PRO A 14 12.09 8.27 0.05
CA PRO A 14 11.07 8.72 0.97
C PRO A 14 10.14 9.65 0.19
N SER A 15 9.04 9.07 -0.30
CA SER A 15 7.94 9.81 -0.88
C SER A 15 7.39 10.76 0.20
N THR A 16 7.49 12.07 -0.04
CA THR A 16 6.82 13.11 0.77
C THR A 16 5.29 13.03 0.63
N TYR A 17 4.78 12.15 -0.24
CA TYR A 17 3.38 11.84 -0.40
C TYR A 17 2.94 10.88 0.70
N THR A 18 2.09 11.34 1.61
CA THR A 18 1.37 10.46 2.54
C THR A 18 0.57 9.45 1.75
N GLY A 19 0.74 8.17 2.06
CA GLY A 19 -0.03 7.11 1.41
C GLY A 19 -1.51 7.16 1.80
N PRO A 20 -2.38 6.43 1.10
CA PRO A 20 -3.82 6.43 1.36
C PRO A 20 -4.20 5.94 2.75
N GLY A 21 -3.46 4.99 3.32
CA GLY A 21 -3.65 4.51 4.69
C GLY A 21 -3.35 5.58 5.72
N GLU A 22 -2.18 6.24 5.66
CA GLU A 22 -1.88 7.37 6.54
C GLU A 22 -2.89 8.51 6.38
N THR A 23 -3.29 8.80 5.13
CA THR A 23 -4.29 9.83 4.83
C THR A 23 -5.64 9.49 5.46
N ALA A 24 -6.08 8.23 5.39
CA ALA A 24 -7.31 7.76 6.01
C ALA A 24 -7.27 7.91 7.53
N LEU A 25 -6.15 7.57 8.19
CA LEU A 25 -5.98 7.77 9.62
C LEU A 25 -6.08 9.24 10.02
N ARG A 26 -5.35 10.13 9.33
CA ARG A 26 -5.37 11.57 9.60
C ARG A 26 -6.75 12.17 9.38
N THR A 27 -7.45 11.72 8.35
CA THR A 27 -8.81 12.17 8.04
C THR A 27 -9.80 11.72 9.10
N ALA A 28 -9.72 10.45 9.53
CA ALA A 28 -10.69 9.87 10.46
C ALA A 28 -10.48 10.29 11.92
N LEU A 29 -9.23 10.53 12.33
CA LEU A 29 -8.87 10.84 13.72
C LEU A 29 -8.54 12.32 13.95
N GLY A 30 -8.33 13.09 12.88
CA GLY A 30 -7.68 14.40 12.97
C GLY A 30 -6.19 14.30 13.32
N ASN A 31 -5.47 15.43 13.25
CA ASN A 31 -4.03 15.46 13.54
C ASN A 31 -3.72 15.09 15.00
N ASP A 32 -4.54 15.54 15.94
CA ASP A 32 -4.35 15.26 17.37
C ASP A 32 -4.66 13.79 17.72
N GLY A 33 -5.72 13.24 17.12
CA GLY A 33 -6.04 11.82 17.25
C GLY A 33 -4.95 10.94 16.62
N TYR A 34 -4.40 11.34 15.47
CA TYR A 34 -3.27 10.65 14.85
C TYR A 34 -1.99 10.72 15.71
N ALA A 35 -1.70 11.87 16.34
CA ALA A 35 -0.60 11.98 17.29
C ALA A 35 -0.82 11.10 18.53
N THR A 36 -2.06 11.04 19.01
CA THR A 36 -2.46 10.21 20.16
C THR A 36 -2.38 8.72 19.84
N LEU A 37 -2.78 8.31 18.64
CA LEU A 37 -2.59 6.96 18.12
C LEU A 37 -1.13 6.52 18.25
N ARG A 38 -0.18 7.34 17.80
CA ARG A 38 1.26 7.05 17.92
C ARG A 38 1.72 6.87 19.36
N ARG A 39 1.08 7.55 20.33
CA ARG A 39 1.35 7.36 21.76
C ARG A 39 0.73 6.07 22.27
N HIS A 40 -0.53 5.78 21.94
CA HIS A 40 -1.24 4.59 22.40
C HIS A 40 -0.54 3.29 21.99
N ARG A 41 0.11 3.25 20.82
CA ARG A 41 0.94 2.10 20.40
C ARG A 41 2.00 1.68 21.41
N ARG A 42 2.44 2.59 22.29
CA ARG A 42 3.45 2.33 23.33
C ARG A 42 2.84 1.86 24.66
N LEU A 43 1.52 1.86 24.78
CA LEU A 43 0.79 1.48 26.00
C LEU A 43 0.49 -0.03 25.96
N THR A 44 1.41 -0.86 26.46
CA THR A 44 1.24 -2.32 26.46
C THR A 44 0.21 -2.82 27.46
N ASP A 45 -0.09 -2.03 28.49
CA ASP A 45 -0.89 -2.48 29.65
C ASP A 45 -2.39 -2.22 29.47
N THR A 46 -2.81 -1.74 28.30
CA THR A 46 -4.21 -1.41 28.00
C THR A 46 -4.63 -2.03 26.68
N ALA A 47 -5.93 -2.30 26.51
CA ALA A 47 -6.48 -2.75 25.22
C ALA A 47 -6.27 -1.75 24.08
N LEU A 48 -6.06 -0.46 24.40
CA LEU A 48 -5.78 0.59 23.43
C LEU A 48 -4.44 0.41 22.71
N GLY A 49 -3.43 -0.21 23.33
CA GLY A 49 -2.12 -0.41 22.71
C GLY A 49 -2.16 -1.37 21.52
N PRO A 50 -2.59 -2.63 21.73
CA PRO A 50 -2.74 -3.59 20.66
C PRO A 50 -3.68 -3.10 19.54
N LEU A 51 -4.76 -2.40 19.89
CA LEU A 51 -5.69 -1.83 18.91
C LEU A 51 -5.05 -0.69 18.11
N ALA A 52 -4.26 0.17 18.76
CA ALA A 52 -3.50 1.21 18.09
C ALA A 52 -2.42 0.63 17.14
N GLU A 53 -1.77 -0.46 17.53
CA GLU A 53 -0.79 -1.15 16.67
C GLU A 53 -1.46 -1.83 15.48
N LEU A 54 -2.60 -2.49 15.70
CA LEU A 54 -3.40 -3.07 14.62
C LEU A 54 -3.83 -1.99 13.62
N LEU A 55 -4.32 -0.85 14.12
CA LEU A 55 -4.72 0.27 13.28
C LEU A 55 -3.55 0.81 12.46
N TRP A 56 -2.39 0.98 13.10
CA TRP A 56 -1.18 1.47 12.45
C TRP A 56 -0.66 0.54 11.36
N THR A 57 -0.52 -0.75 11.66
CA THR A 57 -0.03 -1.77 10.72
C THR A 57 -1.00 -1.95 9.54
N THR A 58 -2.30 -1.89 9.80
CA THR A 58 -3.34 -1.96 8.77
C THR A 58 -3.25 -0.79 7.79
N ALA A 59 -2.97 0.43 8.27
CA ALA A 59 -2.74 1.60 7.42
C ALA A 59 -1.44 1.48 6.61
N GLN A 60 -0.35 1.01 7.23
CA GLN A 60 0.92 0.78 6.52
C GLN A 60 0.79 -0.25 5.40
N GLU A 61 0.01 -1.31 5.62
CA GLU A 61 -0.23 -2.32 4.59
C GLU A 61 -1.06 -1.75 3.42
N ALA A 62 -2.02 -0.86 3.70
CA ALA A 62 -2.74 -0.14 2.64
C ALA A 62 -1.78 0.73 1.80
N ASP A 63 -0.84 1.42 2.45
CA ASP A 63 0.18 2.23 1.78
C ASP A 63 1.12 1.36 0.93
N ARG A 64 1.52 0.19 1.45
CA ARG A 64 2.36 -0.77 0.73
C ARG A 64 1.66 -1.28 -0.54
N LEU A 65 0.41 -1.75 -0.42
CA LEU A 65 -0.39 -2.26 -1.54
C LEU A 65 -0.66 -1.17 -2.58
N HIS A 66 -0.92 0.06 -2.16
CA HIS A 66 -1.04 1.20 -3.06
C HIS A 66 0.27 1.47 -3.82
N GLY A 67 1.41 1.37 -3.15
CA GLY A 67 2.74 1.46 -3.76
C GLY A 67 2.94 0.38 -4.84
N GLU A 68 2.57 -0.87 -4.56
CA GLU A 68 2.64 -1.97 -5.53
C GLU A 68 1.76 -1.73 -6.75
N LEU A 69 0.52 -1.26 -6.57
CA LEU A 69 -0.37 -0.89 -7.66
C LEU A 69 0.23 0.19 -8.56
N ARG A 70 0.77 1.25 -7.95
CA ARG A 70 1.45 2.33 -8.70
C ARG A 70 2.67 1.84 -9.45
N TYR A 71 3.43 0.93 -8.85
CA TYR A 71 4.58 0.31 -9.49
C TYR A 71 4.17 -0.48 -10.74
N TYR A 72 3.18 -1.38 -10.64
CA TYR A 72 2.73 -2.16 -11.78
C TYR A 72 2.14 -1.29 -12.88
N ALA A 73 1.28 -0.32 -12.53
CA ALA A 73 0.70 0.61 -13.49
C ALA A 73 1.78 1.41 -14.23
N ARG A 74 2.76 1.96 -13.50
CA ARG A 74 3.89 2.68 -14.11
C ARG A 74 4.73 1.78 -15.00
N ASN A 75 5.10 0.60 -14.52
CA ASN A 75 5.93 -0.33 -15.28
C ASN A 75 5.24 -0.77 -16.57
N THR A 76 3.93 -1.01 -16.55
CA THR A 76 3.13 -1.29 -17.75
C THR A 76 3.13 -0.11 -18.71
N CYS A 77 2.84 1.10 -18.23
CA CYS A 77 2.85 2.30 -19.07
C CYS A 77 4.22 2.54 -19.71
N ASP A 78 5.31 2.36 -18.96
CA ASP A 78 6.67 2.52 -19.45
C ASP A 78 6.99 1.46 -20.53
N HIS A 79 6.65 0.18 -20.30
CA HIS A 79 6.82 -0.86 -21.31
C HIS A 79 6.01 -0.60 -22.58
N LEU A 80 4.74 -0.19 -22.44
CA LEU A 80 3.89 0.15 -23.58
C LEU A 80 4.40 1.37 -24.36
N ARG A 81 5.03 2.34 -23.70
CA ARG A 81 5.62 3.52 -24.35
C ARG A 81 6.84 3.15 -25.21
N HIS A 82 7.56 2.08 -24.86
CA HIS A 82 8.73 1.62 -25.61
C HIS A 82 8.38 0.75 -26.84
N VAL A 83 7.09 0.53 -27.11
CA VAL A 83 6.61 -0.19 -28.28
C VAL A 83 6.62 0.74 -29.50
N PRO A 84 7.39 0.43 -30.56
CA PRO A 84 7.38 1.24 -31.77
C PRO A 84 5.99 1.25 -32.43
N ALA A 85 5.54 2.41 -32.90
CA ALA A 85 4.22 2.58 -33.54
C ALA A 85 4.00 1.72 -34.81
N HIS A 86 5.07 1.18 -35.38
CA HIS A 86 5.06 0.34 -36.59
C HIS A 86 5.38 -1.13 -36.32
N ALA A 87 5.59 -1.53 -35.06
CA ALA A 87 5.79 -2.92 -34.73
C ALA A 87 4.46 -3.67 -34.85
N ASN A 88 4.48 -4.86 -35.46
CA ASN A 88 3.31 -5.74 -35.43
C ASN A 88 2.90 -5.94 -33.97
N GLN A 89 1.67 -5.57 -33.63
CA GLN A 89 1.18 -5.49 -32.25
C GLN A 89 1.38 -6.79 -31.47
N THR A 90 1.40 -7.93 -32.17
CA THR A 90 1.61 -9.28 -31.64
C THR A 90 3.07 -9.59 -31.26
N GLU A 91 4.05 -8.91 -31.86
CA GLU A 91 5.50 -9.11 -31.61
C GLU A 91 6.08 -8.07 -30.64
N ALA A 92 5.45 -6.89 -30.56
CA ALA A 92 6.01 -5.74 -29.88
C ALA A 92 5.75 -5.70 -28.36
N VAL A 93 4.65 -6.31 -27.91
CA VAL A 93 4.37 -6.56 -26.49
C VAL A 93 4.01 -8.03 -26.34
N PRO A 94 4.80 -8.83 -25.62
CA PRO A 94 4.46 -10.22 -25.39
C PRO A 94 3.09 -10.30 -24.70
N LEU A 95 2.13 -11.03 -25.29
CA LEU A 95 0.81 -11.26 -24.69
C LEU A 95 0.92 -11.78 -23.24
N GLY A 96 1.94 -12.60 -22.96
CA GLY A 96 2.25 -13.09 -21.62
C GLY A 96 2.63 -11.99 -20.63
N PHE A 97 3.30 -10.92 -21.07
CA PHE A 97 3.58 -9.75 -20.23
C PHE A 97 2.28 -9.03 -19.86
N LEU A 98 1.42 -8.74 -20.84
CA LEU A 98 0.14 -8.09 -20.59
C LEU A 98 -0.77 -8.90 -19.66
N GLN A 99 -0.87 -10.21 -19.90
CA GLN A 99 -1.66 -11.11 -19.05
C GLN A 99 -1.10 -11.19 -17.62
N HIS A 100 0.22 -11.33 -17.48
CA HIS A 100 0.86 -11.38 -16.16
C HIS A 100 0.65 -10.07 -15.39
N THR A 101 0.87 -8.91 -16.04
CA THR A 101 0.71 -7.64 -15.36
C THR A 101 -0.75 -7.30 -15.08
N SER A 102 -1.68 -7.62 -15.98
CA SER A 102 -3.13 -7.50 -15.71
C SER A 102 -3.51 -8.28 -14.47
N ARG A 103 -3.11 -9.55 -14.39
CA ARG A 103 -3.39 -10.40 -13.23
C ARG A 103 -2.77 -9.84 -11.94
N ALA A 104 -1.55 -9.34 -12.01
CA ALA A 104 -0.89 -8.72 -10.85
C ALA A 104 -1.62 -7.45 -10.39
N ILE A 105 -2.09 -6.62 -11.32
CA ILE A 105 -2.89 -5.42 -11.00
C ILE A 105 -4.20 -5.83 -10.34
N ASP A 106 -4.94 -6.80 -10.90
CA ASP A 106 -6.25 -7.23 -10.37
C ASP A 106 -6.13 -7.80 -8.95
N VAL A 107 -5.12 -8.65 -8.71
CA VAL A 107 -4.87 -9.22 -7.38
C VAL A 107 -4.54 -8.13 -6.37
N ASN A 108 -3.65 -7.19 -6.72
CA ASN A 108 -3.26 -6.12 -5.80
C ASN A 108 -4.40 -5.11 -5.59
N ALA A 109 -5.24 -4.86 -6.59
CA ALA A 109 -6.41 -3.99 -6.47
C ALA A 109 -7.44 -4.58 -5.51
N THR A 110 -7.67 -5.89 -5.62
CA THR A 110 -8.57 -6.62 -4.71
C THR A 110 -8.04 -6.59 -3.27
N ARG A 111 -6.74 -6.89 -3.08
CA ARG A 111 -6.09 -6.84 -1.76
C ARG A 111 -6.16 -5.43 -1.16
N TYR A 112 -5.86 -4.41 -1.97
CA TYR A 112 -5.94 -3.02 -1.53
C TYR A 112 -7.36 -2.62 -1.09
N ALA A 113 -8.38 -2.99 -1.87
CA ALA A 113 -9.77 -2.73 -1.51
C ALA A 113 -10.18 -3.43 -0.20
N GLN A 114 -9.79 -4.69 -0.03
CA GLN A 114 -10.01 -5.44 1.21
C GLN A 114 -9.30 -4.78 2.40
N GLN A 115 -8.04 -4.37 2.21
CA GLN A 115 -7.25 -3.71 3.24
C GLN A 115 -7.86 -2.36 3.66
N MET A 116 -8.36 -1.56 2.71
CA MET A 116 -9.04 -0.30 3.02
C MET A 116 -10.36 -0.51 3.77
N ASN A 117 -11.10 -1.58 3.45
CA ASN A 117 -12.30 -1.95 4.20
C ASN A 117 -11.96 -2.36 5.64
N GLN A 118 -10.90 -3.16 5.83
CA GLN A 118 -10.40 -3.53 7.16
C GLN A 118 -9.91 -2.30 7.93
N LEU A 119 -9.21 -1.37 7.27
CA LEU A 119 -8.77 -0.12 7.88
C LEU A 119 -9.95 0.67 8.44
N ASN A 120 -11.02 0.82 7.67
CA ASN A 120 -12.24 1.50 8.15
C ASN A 120 -12.84 0.81 9.38
N GLN A 121 -12.89 -0.53 9.41
CA GLN A 121 -13.40 -1.29 10.56
C GLN A 121 -12.55 -1.07 11.81
N VAL A 122 -11.22 -1.11 11.68
CA VAL A 122 -10.30 -0.93 12.81
C VAL A 122 -10.30 0.52 13.30
N ILE A 123 -10.46 1.50 12.40
CA ILE A 123 -10.66 2.92 12.78
C ILE A 123 -11.86 3.06 13.70
N GLU A 124 -13.01 2.47 13.33
CA GLU A 124 -14.23 2.57 14.14
C GLU A 124 -14.09 1.82 15.47
N ALA A 125 -13.46 0.64 15.48
CA ALA A 125 -13.16 -0.06 16.72
C ALA A 125 -12.27 0.77 17.66
N TYR A 126 -11.24 1.45 17.11
CA TYR A 126 -10.37 2.32 17.89
C TYR A 126 -11.09 3.55 18.44
N LYS A 127 -11.94 4.20 17.65
CA LYS A 127 -12.78 5.31 18.12
C LYS A 127 -13.72 4.87 19.24
N LEU A 128 -14.36 3.72 19.12
CA LEU A 128 -15.23 3.17 20.17
C LEU A 128 -14.45 2.88 21.45
N ALA A 129 -13.24 2.33 21.34
CA ALA A 129 -12.39 2.08 22.50
C ALA A 129 -11.98 3.37 23.21
N LEU A 130 -11.73 4.46 22.48
CA LEU A 130 -11.45 5.78 23.06
C LEU A 130 -12.63 6.36 23.85
N LEU A 131 -13.87 6.01 23.51
CA LEU A 131 -15.07 6.46 24.22
C LEU A 131 -15.37 5.62 25.47
N ALA A 132 -14.77 4.43 25.56
CA ALA A 132 -14.97 3.50 26.68
C ALA A 132 -13.90 3.65 27.78
N THR A 133 -12.90 4.51 27.57
CA THR A 133 -11.81 4.84 28.51
C THR A 133 -11.99 6.24 29.09
#